data_AF-A0A941RZE7-F1
#
_entry.id   AF-A0A941RZE7-F1
#
_cell.length_a   1.000
_cell.length_b   1.000
_cell.length_c   1.000
_cell.angle_alpha   90.00
_cell.angle_beta   90.00
_cell.angle_gamma   90.00
#
_symmetry.space_group_name_H-M   'P 1'
#
loop_
_entity.id
_entity.type
_entity.pdbx_description
1 polymer ?
#
loop_
_entity_poly.entity_id
_entity_poly.type
_entity_poly.pdbx_seq_one_letter_code
_entity_poly.pdbx_strand_id
1 'polypeptide(L)'
;MSTAYTPFDNQPWTEFVNNNAASVPAYGVLRATGVSVIEPGRVVVTADMPQTFGCQAQCLINSPVAVAAGQMGYATRTGVLVALYDAADGTPAFGQAWGPRAGSWKLKRNTGGFFMLGATNTTLGLALVTPLPMLTLRGKTLSGGLAKGTTGTITIYAGPLGSETDTGQTMAGVYNRYANAGSNKWVTCGWNFESQGWELIDLEC
;
A
#
# COMPACT_ATOMS: atom_id res chain seq x y z
N MET A 1 11.83 22.68 -32.70
CA MET A 1 11.92 21.35 -32.04
C MET A 1 10.53 21.02 -31.54
N SER A 2 9.91 19.94 -32.00
CA SER A 2 8.65 19.48 -31.40
C SER A 2 8.96 18.93 -30.02
N THR A 3 8.32 19.44 -28.99
CA THR A 3 8.35 18.84 -27.64
C THR A 3 7.83 17.41 -27.78
N ALA A 4 8.71 16.43 -27.60
CA ALA A 4 8.31 15.04 -27.57
C ALA A 4 7.45 14.84 -26.32
N TYR A 5 6.17 14.47 -26.52
CA TYR A 5 5.30 14.11 -25.41
C TYR A 5 5.90 12.91 -24.67
N THR A 6 6.06 13.05 -23.36
CA THR A 6 6.38 11.91 -22.51
C THR A 6 5.09 11.20 -22.11
N PRO A 7 5.12 9.88 -21.88
CA PRO A 7 3.96 9.16 -21.34
C PRO A 7 3.40 9.75 -20.02
N PHE A 8 4.23 10.50 -19.27
CA PHE A 8 3.83 11.14 -18.02
C PHE A 8 3.06 12.46 -18.22
N ASP A 9 3.11 13.05 -19.41
CA ASP A 9 2.41 14.31 -19.71
C ASP A 9 0.88 14.12 -19.75
N ASN A 10 0.42 12.89 -20.05
CA ASN A 10 -0.99 12.52 -20.11
C ASN A 10 -1.51 11.88 -18.81
N GLN A 11 -0.71 11.91 -17.74
CA GLN A 11 -1.10 11.31 -16.47
C GLN A 11 -2.16 12.17 -15.77
N PRO A 12 -3.30 11.60 -15.35
CA PRO A 12 -4.27 12.34 -14.56
C PRO A 12 -3.68 12.61 -13.17
N TRP A 13 -3.56 13.89 -12.83
CA TRP A 13 -3.11 14.36 -11.54
C TRP A 13 -4.29 14.83 -10.71
N THR A 14 -4.30 14.43 -9.44
CA THR A 14 -5.30 14.84 -8.46
C THR A 14 -4.63 15.75 -7.44
N GLU A 15 -5.25 16.89 -7.17
CA GLU A 15 -4.77 17.80 -6.15
C GLU A 15 -4.99 17.21 -4.74
N PHE A 16 -4.01 17.38 -3.87
CA PHE A 16 -4.09 16.97 -2.48
C PHE A 16 -3.52 18.03 -1.54
N VAL A 17 -3.95 17.99 -0.27
CA VAL A 17 -3.32 18.72 0.84
C VAL A 17 -2.60 17.75 1.75
N ASN A 18 -1.36 18.05 2.09
CA ASN A 18 -0.57 17.26 3.04
C ASN A 18 -1.02 17.57 4.48
N ASN A 19 -1.78 16.66 5.08
CA ASN A 19 -2.23 16.75 6.47
C ASN A 19 -1.23 16.18 7.49
N ASN A 20 -0.11 15.60 7.02
CA ASN A 20 0.94 15.11 7.90
C ASN A 20 1.83 16.27 8.38
N ALA A 21 2.38 16.15 9.60
CA ALA A 21 3.31 17.13 10.15
C ALA A 21 4.68 17.13 9.43
N ALA A 22 5.03 16.05 8.74
CA ALA A 22 6.24 15.95 7.92
C ALA A 22 5.97 16.28 6.45
N SER A 23 7.03 16.64 5.72
CA SER A 23 6.94 16.82 4.28
C SER A 23 6.77 15.47 3.57
N VAL A 24 5.89 15.44 2.56
CA VAL A 24 5.79 14.33 1.61
C VAL A 24 6.94 14.46 0.61
N PRO A 25 7.83 13.47 0.51
CA PRO A 25 8.94 13.53 -0.44
C PRO A 25 8.44 13.43 -1.88
N ALA A 26 9.29 13.87 -2.83
CA ALA A 26 9.09 13.59 -4.25
C ALA A 26 8.89 12.08 -4.46
N TYR A 27 7.88 11.71 -5.27
CA TYR A 27 7.52 10.31 -5.55
C TYR A 27 7.12 9.46 -4.33
N GLY A 28 6.88 10.08 -3.18
CA GLY A 28 6.45 9.38 -1.96
C GLY A 28 5.04 8.78 -2.10
N VAL A 29 4.83 7.60 -1.51
CA VAL A 29 3.50 7.03 -1.36
C VAL A 29 2.75 7.69 -0.21
N LEU A 30 1.59 8.26 -0.48
CA LEU A 30 0.72 8.88 0.51
C LEU A 30 -0.63 8.16 0.56
N ARG A 31 -1.36 8.29 1.65
CA ARG A 31 -2.70 7.71 1.83
C ARG A 31 -3.75 8.82 1.85
N ALA A 32 -4.75 8.73 0.98
CA ALA A 32 -5.94 9.56 1.08
C ALA A 32 -6.74 9.22 2.34
N THR A 33 -7.06 10.24 3.13
CA THR A 33 -7.84 10.15 4.37
C THR A 33 -9.21 10.81 4.25
N GLY A 34 -9.43 11.62 3.21
CA GLY A 34 -10.69 12.26 2.94
C GLY A 34 -10.63 13.11 1.67
N VAL A 35 -11.71 13.84 1.42
CA VAL A 35 -11.83 14.83 0.35
C VAL A 35 -12.46 16.09 0.91
N SER A 36 -12.09 17.25 0.38
CA SER A 36 -12.64 18.55 0.74
C SER A 36 -12.91 19.37 -0.50
N VAL A 37 -14.01 20.12 -0.49
CA VAL A 37 -14.30 21.13 -1.51
C VAL A 37 -13.89 22.47 -0.93
N ILE A 38 -12.76 23.01 -1.38
CA ILE A 38 -12.22 24.26 -0.84
C ILE A 38 -12.83 25.50 -1.51
N GLU A 39 -13.28 25.34 -2.75
CA GLU A 39 -13.96 26.36 -3.57
C GLU A 39 -14.99 25.65 -4.47
N PRO A 40 -16.06 26.32 -4.94
CA PRO A 40 -17.02 25.71 -5.86
C PRO A 40 -16.33 25.09 -7.08
N GLY A 41 -16.41 23.75 -7.21
CA GLY A 41 -15.82 23.00 -8.32
C GLY A 41 -14.38 22.52 -8.11
N ARG A 42 -13.72 22.84 -6.98
CA ARG A 42 -12.35 22.40 -6.68
C ARG A 42 -12.34 21.39 -5.54
N VAL A 43 -12.13 20.12 -5.90
CA VAL A 43 -12.01 19.00 -4.96
C VAL A 43 -10.53 18.75 -4.68
N VAL A 44 -10.16 18.74 -3.40
CA VAL A 44 -8.82 18.44 -2.92
C VAL A 44 -8.86 17.19 -2.04
N VAL A 45 -7.96 16.25 -2.28
CA VAL A 45 -7.79 15.07 -1.44
C VAL A 45 -7.03 15.45 -0.17
N THR A 46 -7.51 15.07 1.00
CA THR A 46 -6.70 15.15 2.22
C THR A 46 -5.83 13.91 2.28
N ALA A 47 -4.50 14.09 2.39
CA ALA A 47 -3.54 13.01 2.41
C ALA A 47 -2.74 12.99 3.71
N ASP A 48 -2.36 11.79 4.15
CA ASP A 48 -1.50 11.57 5.30
C ASP A 48 -0.49 10.47 4.99
N MET A 49 0.48 10.27 5.88
CA MET A 49 1.40 9.15 5.84
C MET A 49 0.60 7.84 5.97
N PRO A 50 0.96 6.79 5.23
CA PRO A 50 0.39 5.47 5.47
C PRO A 50 0.55 5.06 6.94
N GLN A 51 -0.52 4.57 7.56
CA GLN A 51 -0.53 4.24 9.00
C GLN A 51 -0.87 2.77 9.30
N THR A 52 -1.36 2.02 8.32
CA THR A 52 -1.72 0.60 8.46
C THR A 52 -1.29 -0.21 7.25
N PHE A 53 -0.98 -1.47 7.47
CA PHE A 53 -0.89 -2.44 6.39
C PHE A 53 -2.27 -2.58 5.72
N GLY A 54 -2.32 -2.64 4.39
CA GLY A 54 -3.59 -2.79 3.65
C GLY A 54 -4.29 -1.48 3.24
N CYS A 55 -3.74 -0.30 3.54
CA CYS A 55 -4.27 0.99 3.04
C CYS A 55 -4.03 1.24 1.53
N GLN A 56 -3.54 0.23 0.81
CA GLN A 56 -3.15 0.23 -0.60
C GLN A 56 -4.21 0.71 -1.62
N ALA A 57 -5.50 0.50 -1.34
CA ALA A 57 -6.57 0.98 -2.22
C ALA A 57 -6.69 2.51 -2.17
N GLN A 58 -6.29 3.12 -1.06
CA GLN A 58 -6.39 4.56 -0.79
C GLN A 58 -5.06 5.29 -1.01
N CYS A 59 -4.02 4.61 -1.49
CA CYS A 59 -2.71 5.22 -1.65
C CYS A 59 -2.51 5.83 -3.04
N LEU A 60 -1.88 7.00 -3.08
CA LEU A 60 -1.45 7.69 -4.29
C LEU A 60 0.06 7.92 -4.22
N ILE A 61 0.65 8.26 -5.36
CA ILE A 61 2.06 8.63 -5.47
C ILE A 61 2.17 10.13 -5.71
N ASN A 62 2.94 10.82 -4.88
CA ASN A 62 3.22 12.24 -5.01
C ASN A 62 3.97 12.54 -6.32
N SER A 63 3.79 13.76 -6.83
CA SER A 63 4.56 14.31 -7.94
C SER A 63 6.08 14.35 -7.66
N PRO A 64 6.90 14.70 -8.67
CA PRO A 64 8.34 14.95 -8.49
C PRO A 64 8.71 16.08 -7.52
N VAL A 65 7.74 16.84 -7.01
CA VAL A 65 7.97 17.97 -6.11
C VAL A 65 7.57 17.56 -4.69
N ALA A 66 8.48 17.75 -3.73
CA ALA A 66 8.18 17.52 -2.33
C ALA A 66 7.14 18.55 -1.83
N VAL A 67 6.23 18.11 -0.97
CA VAL A 67 5.12 18.93 -0.47
C VAL A 67 5.28 19.10 1.04
N ALA A 68 5.43 20.34 1.51
CA ALA A 68 5.57 20.62 2.94
C ALA A 68 4.26 20.35 3.70
N ALA A 69 4.32 20.30 5.03
CA ALA A 69 3.14 20.14 5.88
C ALA A 69 2.13 21.27 5.64
N GLY A 70 0.84 20.93 5.52
CA GLY A 70 -0.26 21.86 5.27
C GLY A 70 -0.29 22.45 3.86
N GLN A 71 0.65 22.10 2.98
CA GLN A 71 0.69 22.62 1.60
C GLN A 71 -0.05 21.70 0.63
N MET A 72 -0.43 22.27 -0.51
CA MET A 72 -1.05 21.53 -1.62
C MET A 72 0.00 20.99 -2.58
N GLY A 73 -0.33 19.88 -3.22
CA GLY A 73 0.45 19.28 -4.29
C GLY A 73 -0.40 18.41 -5.19
N TYR A 74 0.27 17.64 -6.05
CA TYR A 74 -0.38 16.73 -6.99
C TYR A 74 0.07 15.30 -6.76
N ALA A 75 -0.88 14.37 -6.81
CA ALA A 75 -0.62 12.94 -6.71
C ALA A 75 -1.45 12.18 -7.73
N THR A 76 -1.04 10.94 -8.01
CA THR A 76 -1.75 10.08 -8.96
C THR A 76 -1.72 8.62 -8.51
N ARG A 77 -2.70 7.85 -8.99
CA ARG A 77 -2.80 6.40 -8.79
C ARG A 77 -3.12 5.68 -10.10
N THR A 78 -2.95 6.33 -11.26
CA THR A 78 -3.41 5.76 -12.53
C THR A 78 -2.26 5.64 -13.51
N GLY A 79 -2.18 4.47 -14.16
CA GLY A 79 -1.14 4.17 -15.14
C GLY A 79 0.17 3.73 -14.51
N VAL A 80 1.25 3.85 -15.29
CA VAL A 80 2.61 3.59 -14.83
C VAL A 80 3.11 4.82 -14.04
N LEU A 81 3.62 4.58 -12.83
CA LEU A 81 4.05 5.63 -11.90
C LEU A 81 5.54 5.47 -11.58
N VAL A 82 6.21 6.56 -11.24
CA VAL A 82 7.51 6.52 -10.57
C VAL A 82 7.28 6.66 -9.08
N ALA A 83 7.74 5.71 -8.28
CA ALA A 83 7.54 5.69 -6.84
C ALA A 83 8.86 5.53 -6.07
N LEU A 84 8.93 6.15 -4.90
CA LEU A 84 10.01 6.03 -3.94
C LEU A 84 9.90 4.68 -3.20
N TYR A 85 10.99 3.91 -3.16
CA TYR A 85 11.08 2.64 -2.43
C TYR A 85 12.15 2.68 -1.34
N ASP A 86 12.01 1.78 -0.37
CA ASP A 86 12.97 1.62 0.71
C ASP A 86 14.15 0.75 0.28
N ALA A 87 15.32 1.37 0.06
CA ALA A 87 16.53 0.66 -0.37
C ALA A 87 17.00 -0.41 0.63
N ALA A 88 16.59 -0.31 1.91
CA ALA A 88 16.86 -1.34 2.91
C ALA A 88 16.18 -2.68 2.57
N ASP A 89 15.13 -2.68 1.75
CA ASP A 89 14.40 -3.88 1.33
C ASP A 89 14.97 -4.51 0.03
N GLY A 90 16.05 -3.94 -0.50
CA GLY A 90 16.71 -4.35 -1.74
C GLY A 90 16.23 -3.59 -2.98
N THR A 91 16.67 -4.04 -4.16
CA THR A 91 16.28 -3.42 -5.44
C THR A 91 15.01 -4.07 -5.99
N PRO A 92 13.96 -3.29 -6.31
CA PRO A 92 12.76 -3.81 -6.92
C PRO A 92 13.02 -4.48 -8.28
N ALA A 93 12.55 -5.71 -8.43
CA ALA A 93 12.56 -6.45 -9.70
C ALA A 93 11.15 -6.54 -10.30
N PHE A 94 11.07 -6.74 -11.61
CA PHE A 94 9.81 -6.90 -12.32
C PHE A 94 8.96 -8.02 -11.70
N GLY A 95 7.66 -7.77 -11.53
CA GLY A 95 6.71 -8.75 -11.02
C GLY A 95 6.69 -8.89 -9.50
N GLN A 96 7.53 -8.17 -8.76
CA GLN A 96 7.45 -8.14 -7.30
C GLN A 96 6.27 -7.28 -6.82
N ALA A 97 5.71 -7.63 -5.67
CA ALA A 97 4.70 -6.84 -4.98
C ALA A 97 5.33 -5.97 -3.90
N TRP A 98 5.12 -4.66 -4.01
CA TRP A 98 5.58 -3.65 -3.05
C TRP A 98 4.44 -2.70 -2.69
N GLY A 99 4.53 -2.10 -1.51
CA GLY A 99 3.39 -1.38 -0.98
C GLY A 99 3.69 -0.44 0.18
N PRO A 100 2.70 0.37 0.56
CA PRO A 100 2.81 1.30 1.68
C PRO A 100 2.85 0.53 3.02
N ARG A 101 3.67 1.00 3.96
CA ARG A 101 3.67 0.52 5.35
C ARG A 101 3.52 1.68 6.32
N ALA A 102 3.01 1.37 7.51
CA ALA A 102 2.82 2.33 8.59
C ALA A 102 4.11 3.13 8.85
N GLY A 103 3.99 4.46 8.90
CA GLY A 103 5.11 5.34 9.24
C GLY A 103 6.12 5.58 8.11
N SER A 104 5.80 5.25 6.84
CA SER A 104 6.73 5.36 5.73
C SER A 104 6.10 6.00 4.49
N TRP A 105 6.81 6.97 3.89
CA TRP A 105 6.53 7.50 2.55
C TRP A 105 7.11 6.65 1.42
N LYS A 106 7.82 5.56 1.75
CA LYS A 106 8.47 4.67 0.80
C LYS A 106 7.68 3.38 0.66
N LEU A 107 7.63 2.85 -0.56
CA LEU A 107 7.19 1.49 -0.82
C LEU A 107 8.17 0.50 -0.19
N LYS A 108 7.61 -0.53 0.45
CA LYS A 108 8.37 -1.61 1.08
C LYS A 108 8.03 -2.94 0.43
N ARG A 109 9.01 -3.84 0.42
CA ARG A 109 8.90 -5.16 -0.20
C ARG A 109 7.89 -6.03 0.55
N ASN A 110 7.36 -7.06 -0.10
CA ASN A 110 6.43 -8.02 0.53
C ASN A 110 5.21 -7.31 1.13
N THR A 111 4.72 -6.29 0.44
CA THR A 111 3.54 -5.53 0.83
C THR A 111 2.74 -5.27 -0.42
N GLY A 112 1.43 -5.47 -0.34
CA GLY A 112 0.55 -5.28 -1.48
C GLY A 112 0.33 -3.82 -1.84
N GLY A 113 -0.08 -3.56 -3.08
CA GLY A 113 -0.58 -2.27 -3.52
C GLY A 113 -0.03 -1.83 -4.86
N PHE A 114 1.18 -2.26 -5.19
CA PHE A 114 1.83 -1.95 -6.45
C PHE A 114 2.62 -3.16 -6.98
N PHE A 115 2.51 -3.39 -8.28
CA PHE A 115 3.41 -4.29 -9.01
C PHE A 115 4.60 -3.51 -9.55
N MET A 116 5.79 -4.04 -9.31
CA MET A 116 7.03 -3.42 -9.77
C MET A 116 7.27 -3.73 -11.24
N LEU A 117 7.63 -2.70 -12.00
CA LEU A 117 8.13 -2.80 -13.38
C LEU A 117 9.67 -2.72 -13.44
N GLY A 118 10.31 -2.43 -12.31
CA GLY A 118 11.77 -2.38 -12.14
C GLY A 118 12.26 -1.06 -11.54
N ALA A 119 13.47 -1.09 -10.97
CA ALA A 119 14.13 0.13 -10.52
C ALA A 119 14.58 1.00 -11.70
N THR A 120 14.38 2.32 -11.59
CA THR A 120 14.82 3.30 -12.60
C THR A 120 16.00 4.12 -12.13
N ASN A 121 16.11 4.36 -10.82
CA ASN A 121 17.25 5.05 -10.23
C ASN A 121 17.50 4.50 -8.82
N THR A 122 18.51 3.66 -8.67
CA THR A 122 18.84 3.03 -7.38
C THR A 122 19.45 4.00 -6.38
N THR A 123 20.17 5.01 -6.84
CA THR A 123 20.75 6.07 -5.97
C THR A 123 19.66 6.90 -5.29
N LEU A 124 18.58 7.21 -6.01
CA LEU A 124 17.44 7.96 -5.48
C LEU A 124 16.35 7.06 -4.88
N GLY A 125 16.48 5.74 -5.00
CA GLY A 125 15.46 4.79 -4.56
C GLY A 125 14.15 4.91 -5.35
N LEU A 126 14.22 5.10 -6.67
CA LEU A 126 13.05 5.21 -7.55
C LEU A 126 12.84 3.96 -8.40
N ALA A 127 11.57 3.57 -8.56
CA ALA A 127 11.16 2.46 -9.39
C ALA A 127 9.87 2.76 -10.15
N LEU A 128 9.68 2.11 -11.29
CA LEU A 128 8.42 2.13 -12.02
C LEU A 128 7.45 1.12 -11.43
N VAL A 129 6.21 1.53 -11.27
CA VAL A 129 5.16 0.71 -10.65
C VAL A 129 3.83 0.86 -11.37
N THR A 130 2.97 -0.15 -11.23
CA THR A 130 1.55 -0.04 -11.56
C THR A 130 0.72 -0.38 -10.31
N PRO A 131 -0.31 0.40 -9.96
CA PRO A 131 -1.14 0.09 -8.81
C PRO A 131 -1.93 -1.20 -9.03
N LEU A 132 -1.78 -2.15 -8.11
CA LEU A 132 -2.62 -3.33 -8.02
C LEU A 132 -2.92 -3.63 -6.55
N PRO A 133 -4.18 -3.46 -6.10
CA PRO A 133 -4.52 -3.75 -4.72
C PRO A 133 -4.33 -5.24 -4.44
N MET A 134 -3.70 -5.57 -3.32
CA MET A 134 -3.65 -6.95 -2.84
C MET A 134 -4.99 -7.32 -2.22
N LEU A 135 -5.72 -8.22 -2.87
CA LEU A 135 -7.04 -8.66 -2.40
C LEU A 135 -6.96 -9.86 -1.46
N THR A 136 -5.81 -10.53 -1.43
CA THR A 136 -5.56 -11.68 -0.55
C THR A 136 -4.19 -11.58 0.08
N LEU A 137 -4.08 -12.05 1.32
CA LEU A 137 -2.80 -12.22 2.00
C LEU A 137 -2.73 -13.60 2.64
N ARG A 138 -1.51 -14.09 2.82
CA ARG A 138 -1.22 -15.31 3.56
C ARG A 138 -0.54 -14.98 4.88
N GLY A 139 -0.84 -15.76 5.89
CA GLY A 139 -0.28 -15.56 7.20
C GLY A 139 -0.57 -16.68 8.15
N LYS A 140 -0.22 -16.45 9.42
CA LYS A 140 -0.50 -17.35 10.53
C LYS A 140 -1.24 -16.63 11.65
N THR A 141 -2.14 -17.35 12.31
CA THR A 141 -2.75 -16.89 13.56
C THR A 141 -1.70 -16.75 14.66
N LEU A 142 -1.86 -15.77 15.55
CA LEU A 142 -0.98 -15.57 16.70
C LEU A 142 -1.17 -16.65 17.80
N SER A 143 -0.33 -16.57 18.84
CA SER A 143 -0.46 -17.37 20.06
C SER A 143 -1.83 -17.10 20.72
N GLY A 144 -2.73 -18.07 20.65
CA GLY A 144 -4.14 -17.95 21.05
C GLY A 144 -5.13 -18.40 19.98
N GLY A 145 -4.68 -18.51 18.73
CA GLY A 145 -5.55 -18.84 17.61
C GLY A 145 -6.54 -17.72 17.30
N LEU A 146 -7.59 -18.05 16.54
CA LEU A 146 -8.67 -17.12 16.21
C LEU A 146 -10.00 -17.86 16.23
N ALA A 147 -10.83 -17.57 17.23
CA ALA A 147 -12.13 -18.22 17.41
C ALA A 147 -13.12 -17.79 16.31
N LYS A 148 -14.08 -18.67 16.00
CA LYS A 148 -15.19 -18.35 15.11
C LYS A 148 -15.99 -17.15 15.65
N GLY A 149 -16.40 -16.25 14.76
CA GLY A 149 -17.21 -15.08 15.07
C GLY A 149 -16.43 -13.96 15.75
N THR A 150 -15.11 -14.01 15.75
CA THR A 150 -14.25 -13.01 16.39
C THR A 150 -13.27 -12.38 15.41
N THR A 151 -12.71 -11.26 15.81
CA THR A 151 -11.66 -10.54 15.08
C THR A 151 -10.32 -10.75 15.77
N GLY A 152 -9.26 -10.94 14.98
CA GLY A 152 -7.92 -11.14 15.51
C GLY A 152 -6.83 -10.50 14.68
N THR A 153 -5.61 -10.94 14.96
CA THR A 153 -4.40 -10.47 14.30
C THR A 153 -3.70 -11.64 13.60
N ILE A 154 -3.28 -11.42 12.36
CA ILE A 154 -2.58 -12.39 11.51
C ILE A 154 -1.17 -11.89 11.25
N THR A 155 -0.17 -12.71 11.54
CA THR A 155 1.22 -12.45 11.11
C THR A 155 1.34 -12.74 9.64
N ILE A 156 1.87 -11.79 8.87
CA ILE A 156 1.91 -11.85 7.41
C ILE A 156 3.16 -12.58 6.97
N TYR A 157 2.97 -13.58 6.12
CA TYR A 157 4.05 -14.37 5.53
C TYR A 157 4.08 -14.12 4.02
N ALA A 158 5.27 -13.94 3.48
CA ALA A 158 5.48 -13.68 2.06
C ALA A 158 6.82 -14.25 1.59
N GLY A 159 6.95 -14.44 0.29
CA GLY A 159 8.12 -15.05 -0.34
C GLY A 159 7.71 -15.98 -1.49
N PRO A 160 8.65 -16.74 -2.03
CA PRO A 160 8.34 -17.81 -2.99
C PRO A 160 7.36 -18.82 -2.38
N LEU A 161 6.49 -19.37 -3.22
CA LEU A 161 5.51 -20.38 -2.81
C LEU A 161 6.22 -21.58 -2.16
N GLY A 162 5.80 -21.95 -0.94
CA GLY A 162 6.40 -23.03 -0.16
C GLY A 162 7.70 -22.65 0.57
N SER A 163 8.09 -21.37 0.53
CA SER A 163 9.25 -20.82 1.25
C SER A 163 8.91 -19.45 1.83
N GLU A 164 7.65 -19.22 2.16
CA GLU A 164 7.18 -17.98 2.75
C GLU A 164 7.83 -17.77 4.13
N THR A 165 8.33 -16.56 4.35
CA THR A 165 8.94 -16.14 5.61
C THR A 165 8.07 -15.10 6.30
N ASP A 166 8.15 -15.05 7.63
CA ASP A 166 7.55 -13.97 8.41
C ASP A 166 8.09 -12.62 7.93
N THR A 167 7.19 -11.71 7.58
CA THR A 167 7.54 -10.36 7.13
C THR A 167 7.82 -9.39 8.28
N GLY A 168 7.61 -9.82 9.52
CA GLY A 168 7.59 -8.98 10.72
C GLY A 168 6.40 -8.02 10.76
N GLN A 169 5.40 -8.21 9.88
CA GLN A 169 4.19 -7.40 9.81
C GLN A 169 2.98 -8.20 10.26
N THR A 170 2.01 -7.50 10.83
CA THR A 170 0.75 -8.09 11.27
C THR A 170 -0.43 -7.34 10.67
N MET A 171 -1.48 -8.07 10.30
CA MET A 171 -2.79 -7.52 9.99
C MET A 171 -3.71 -7.70 11.20
N ALA A 172 -4.03 -6.61 11.89
CA ALA A 172 -5.09 -6.60 12.88
C ALA A 172 -6.46 -6.46 12.19
N GLY A 173 -7.54 -6.79 12.91
CA GLY A 173 -8.88 -6.56 12.37
C GLY A 173 -9.37 -7.66 11.42
N VAL A 174 -8.72 -8.83 11.38
CA VAL A 174 -9.13 -9.94 10.51
C VAL A 174 -10.26 -10.72 11.16
N TYR A 175 -11.43 -10.73 10.54
CA TYR A 175 -12.61 -11.44 11.02
C TYR A 175 -12.60 -12.92 10.64
N ASN A 176 -13.02 -13.81 11.55
CA ASN A 176 -13.15 -15.23 11.27
C ASN A 176 -14.62 -15.67 11.26
N ARG A 177 -15.17 -15.98 10.08
CA ARG A 177 -16.55 -16.42 9.91
C ARG A 177 -16.77 -17.92 10.09
N TYR A 178 -15.72 -18.73 9.89
CA TYR A 178 -15.89 -20.16 9.63
C TYR A 178 -15.79 -21.03 10.88
N ALA A 179 -14.56 -21.35 11.31
CA ALA A 179 -14.27 -22.32 12.36
C ALA A 179 -13.10 -21.84 13.22
N ASN A 180 -12.94 -22.41 14.42
CA ASN A 180 -11.82 -22.05 15.29
C ASN A 180 -10.49 -22.39 14.61
N ALA A 181 -9.69 -21.36 14.34
CA ALA A 181 -8.32 -21.51 13.89
C ALA A 181 -7.42 -21.71 15.11
N GLY A 182 -6.70 -22.82 15.18
CA GLY A 182 -5.67 -23.02 16.20
C GLY A 182 -4.56 -21.96 16.12
N SER A 183 -3.68 -21.91 17.12
CA SER A 183 -2.50 -21.02 17.10
C SER A 183 -1.50 -21.44 16.02
N ASN A 184 -0.81 -20.49 15.40
CA ASN A 184 0.21 -20.70 14.37
C ASN A 184 -0.27 -21.50 13.14
N LYS A 185 -1.58 -21.53 12.90
CA LYS A 185 -2.17 -22.19 11.73
C LYS A 185 -2.10 -21.26 10.53
N TRP A 186 -1.78 -21.83 9.38
CA TRP A 186 -1.82 -21.11 8.12
C TRP A 186 -3.25 -20.68 7.80
N VAL A 187 -3.38 -19.44 7.36
CA VAL A 187 -4.64 -18.87 6.89
C VAL A 187 -4.41 -18.07 5.62
N THR A 188 -5.45 -18.03 4.79
CA THR A 188 -5.55 -17.02 3.74
C THR A 188 -6.64 -16.03 4.15
N CYS A 189 -6.33 -14.74 4.09
CA CYS A 189 -7.29 -13.68 4.33
C CYS A 189 -7.63 -12.98 3.02
N GLY A 190 -8.89 -12.61 2.84
CA GLY A 190 -9.40 -11.86 1.69
C GLY A 190 -10.00 -10.53 2.12
N TRP A 191 -9.88 -9.51 1.28
CA TRP A 191 -10.61 -8.26 1.45
C TRP A 191 -12.07 -8.44 1.01
N ASN A 192 -13.00 -8.26 1.94
CA ASN A 192 -14.43 -8.27 1.68
C ASN A 192 -14.91 -6.84 1.38
N PHE A 193 -15.36 -6.60 0.15
CA PHE A 193 -15.87 -5.30 -0.29
C PHE A 193 -17.24 -4.93 0.29
N GLU A 194 -18.06 -5.90 0.68
CA GLU A 194 -19.36 -5.64 1.30
C GLU A 194 -19.20 -5.15 2.74
N SER A 195 -18.30 -5.79 3.48
CA SER A 195 -18.01 -5.44 4.89
C SER A 195 -16.86 -4.45 5.05
N GLN A 196 -16.18 -4.07 3.96
CA GLN A 196 -15.03 -3.16 3.94
C GLN A 196 -13.93 -3.59 4.94
N GLY A 197 -13.61 -4.88 4.97
CA GLY A 197 -12.69 -5.45 5.96
C GLY A 197 -12.02 -6.75 5.51
N TRP A 198 -11.00 -7.17 6.26
CA TRP A 198 -10.33 -8.45 6.04
C TRP A 198 -11.06 -9.57 6.76
N GLU A 199 -11.27 -10.69 6.09
CA GLU A 199 -11.76 -11.92 6.72
C GLU A 199 -10.93 -13.12 6.31
N LEU A 200 -10.95 -14.19 7.12
CA LEU A 200 -10.43 -15.49 6.68
C LEU A 200 -11.27 -15.96 5.49
N ILE A 201 -10.61 -16.54 4.48
CA ILE A 201 -11.24 -17.21 3.33
C ILE A 201 -10.77 -18.67 3.17
N ASP A 202 -9.69 -19.04 3.86
CA ASP A 202 -9.12 -20.38 3.92
C ASP A 202 -8.38 -20.59 5.24
N LEU A 203 -8.37 -21.82 5.76
CA LEU A 203 -7.81 -22.19 7.04
C LEU A 203 -7.20 -23.59 6.97
N GLU A 204 -5.95 -23.72 7.40
CA GLU A 204 -5.33 -25.01 7.70
C GLU A 204 -6.03 -25.66 8.91
N CYS A 205 -6.63 -26.84 8.69
CA CYS A 205 -7.19 -27.67 9.74
C CYS A 205 -6.10 -28.45 10.49
#